data_AF-A0A367W4Z7-F1
#
_entry.id   AF-A0A367W4Z7-F1
#
_cell.length_a   1.000
_cell.length_b   1.000
_cell.length_c   1.000
_cell.angle_alpha   90.00
_cell.angle_beta   90.00
_cell.angle_gamma   90.00
#
_symmetry.space_group_name_H-M   'P 1'
#
loop_
_entity.id
_entity.type
_entity.pdbx_description
1 polymer ?
#
loop_
_entity_poly.entity_id
_entity_poly.type
_entity_poly.pdbx_seq_one_letter_code
_entity_poly.pdbx_strand_id
1 'polypeptide(L)' 'MKTPVILAIAALITFGAHPMPAQAGSEPAIVDQLIEHGGGCRKSSPPGQCCHMDRKAGTVHCH' A
#
# COMPACT_ATOMS: atom_id res chain seq x y z
N MET A 1 30.72 8.15 46.64
CA MET A 1 30.60 8.77 45.30
C MET A 1 30.52 7.78 44.13
N LYS A 2 30.91 6.50 44.27
CA LYS A 2 30.88 5.51 43.18
C LYS A 2 29.50 4.82 43.00
N THR A 3 28.79 4.64 44.11
CA THR A 3 27.47 4.00 44.18
C THR A 3 26.32 4.76 43.50
N PRO A 4 26.19 6.11 43.57
CA PRO A 4 25.11 6.81 42.86
C PRO A 4 25.33 6.85 41.33
N VAL A 5 26.58 6.82 40.88
CA VAL A 5 26.93 6.82 39.45
C VAL A 5 26.51 5.50 38.78
N ILE A 6 26.67 4.37 39.48
CA ILE A 6 26.28 3.05 38.96
C ILE A 6 24.76 2.92 38.80
N LEU A 7 23.96 3.49 39.73
CA LEU A 7 22.50 3.49 39.60
C LEU A 7 22.00 4.35 38.43
N ALA A 8 22.63 5.50 38.20
CA ALA A 8 22.26 6.40 37.10
C ALA A 8 22.53 5.76 35.72
N ILE A 9 23.63 5.01 35.59
CA ILE A 9 23.97 4.32 34.34
C ILE A 9 22.99 3.18 34.06
N ALA A 10 22.61 2.39 35.07
CA ALA A 10 21.67 1.28 34.90
C ALA A 10 20.27 1.73 34.43
N ALA A 11 19.82 2.91 34.86
CA ALA A 11 18.53 3.47 34.46
C ALA A 11 18.49 3.92 32.98
N LEU A 12 19.63 4.24 32.37
CA LEU A 12 19.70 4.63 30.95
C LEU A 12 19.56 3.42 30.01
N ILE A 13 19.89 2.21 30.48
CA ILE A 13 19.89 1.00 29.64
C ILE A 13 18.47 0.45 29.46
N THR A 14 17.57 0.67 30.42
CA THR A 14 16.18 0.17 30.38
C THR A 14 15.24 1.02 29.51
N PHE A 15 15.61 2.28 29.24
CA PHE A 15 14.85 3.19 28.34
C PHE A 15 15.28 3.12 26.87
N GLY A 16 16.30 2.33 26.50
CA GLY A 16 16.78 2.24 25.11
C GLY A 16 16.17 1.10 24.28
N ALA A 17 15.45 0.17 24.92
CA ALA A 17 15.03 -1.10 24.31
C ALA A 17 13.56 -1.11 23.85
N HIS A 18 13.02 0.05 23.46
CA HIS A 18 11.68 0.07 22.86
C HIS A 18 11.76 -0.49 21.43
N PRO A 19 10.99 -1.53 21.08
CA PRO A 19 10.88 -1.94 19.68
C PRO A 19 10.24 -0.79 18.91
N MET A 20 11.05 -0.13 18.06
CA MET A 20 10.53 0.88 17.14
C MET A 20 9.58 0.17 16.17
N PRO A 21 8.34 0.66 15.97
CA PRO A 21 7.45 0.07 14.99
C PRO A 21 8.10 0.20 13.62
N ALA A 22 8.35 -0.93 12.97
CA ALA A 22 8.77 -0.95 11.58
C ALA A 22 7.65 -0.32 10.76
N GLN A 23 7.91 0.85 10.20
CA GLN A 23 7.04 1.44 9.20
C GLN A 23 7.07 0.50 7.99
N ALA A 24 6.06 -0.35 7.88
CA ALA A 24 5.77 -1.08 6.66
C ALA A 24 5.69 -0.02 5.56
N GLY A 25 6.65 -0.06 4.62
CA GLY A 25 6.67 0.83 3.49
C GLY A 25 5.28 0.82 2.88
N SER A 26 4.76 2.01 2.58
CA SER A 26 3.57 2.14 1.74
C SER A 26 3.81 1.25 0.54
N GLU A 27 3.10 0.12 0.46
CA GLU A 27 2.97 -0.60 -0.80
C GLU A 27 2.64 0.46 -1.85
N PRO A 28 3.19 0.35 -3.08
CA PRO A 28 2.66 1.17 -4.15
C PRO A 28 1.16 0.93 -4.11
N ALA A 29 0.43 1.94 -3.67
CA ALA A 29 -1.00 1.95 -3.86
C ALA A 29 -1.08 1.78 -5.35
N ILE A 30 -1.53 0.61 -5.79
CA ILE A 30 -2.17 0.51 -7.09
C ILE A 30 -3.35 1.43 -6.90
N VAL A 31 -3.11 2.72 -7.14
CA VAL A 31 -4.10 3.65 -7.61
C VAL A 31 -4.51 2.93 -8.86
N ASP A 32 -5.53 2.09 -8.72
CA ASP A 32 -6.37 1.70 -9.82
C ASP A 32 -6.68 3.06 -10.42
N GLN A 33 -5.95 3.40 -11.48
CA GLN A 33 -6.35 4.48 -12.35
C GLN A 33 -7.61 3.90 -12.94
N LEU A 34 -8.69 4.01 -12.16
CA LEU A 34 -10.03 3.69 -12.56
C LEU A 34 -10.25 4.75 -13.62
N ILE A 35 -9.81 4.43 -14.83
CA ILE A 35 -10.13 5.22 -15.99
C ILE A 35 -11.63 5.05 -16.04
N GLU A 36 -12.31 6.10 -15.57
CA GLU A 36 -13.76 6.20 -15.47
C GLU A 36 -14.33 6.11 -16.88
N HIS A 37 -14.41 4.89 -17.40
CA HIS A 37 -15.13 4.57 -18.61
C HIS A 37 -16.60 4.50 -18.20
N GLY A 38 -17.31 5.61 -18.39
CA GLY A 38 -18.76 5.70 -18.19
C GLY A 38 -19.49 4.65 -19.03
N GLY A 39 -19.71 3.46 -18.46
CA GLY A 39 -20.26 2.31 -19.19
C GLY A 39 -19.95 0.95 -18.57
N GLY A 40 -18.91 0.85 -17.72
CA GLY A 40 -18.54 -0.37 -17.02
C GLY A 40 -18.00 -1.49 -17.92
N CYS A 41 -17.37 -2.50 -17.31
CA CYS A 41 -16.80 -3.64 -18.03
C CYS A 41 -17.89 -4.56 -18.58
N ARG A 42 -17.64 -5.20 -19.74
CA ARG A 42 -18.48 -6.30 -20.22
C ARG A 42 -18.44 -7.45 -19.22
N LYS A 43 -19.59 -8.10 -18.99
CA LYS A 43 -19.69 -9.29 -18.12
C LYS A 43 -18.83 -10.47 -18.60
N SER A 44 -18.56 -10.53 -19.91
CA SER A 44 -17.72 -11.55 -20.55
C SER A 44 -16.24 -11.17 -20.58
N SER A 45 -15.80 -10.15 -19.84
CA SER A 45 -14.38 -9.77 -19.83
C SER A 45 -13.55 -10.87 -19.17
N PRO A 46 -12.33 -11.15 -19.68
CA PRO A 46 -11.43 -12.11 -19.04
C PRO A 46 -11.04 -11.68 -17.62
N PRO A 47 -10.61 -12.62 -16.76
CA PRO A 47 -10.08 -12.27 -15.44
C PRO A 47 -8.93 -11.26 -15.52
N GLY A 48 -9.04 -10.17 -14.76
CA GLY A 48 -8.01 -9.12 -14.72
C GLY A 48 -8.01 -8.15 -15.90
N GLN A 49 -8.99 -8.22 -16.82
CA GLN A 49 -9.14 -7.26 -17.90
C GLN A 49 -10.56 -6.68 -17.93
N CYS A 50 -10.67 -5.40 -18.31
CA CYS A 50 -11.94 -4.73 -18.55
C CYS A 50 -12.12 -4.48 -20.05
N CYS A 51 -13.00 -5.24 -20.70
CA CYS A 51 -13.28 -5.07 -22.13
C CYS A 51 -14.54 -4.22 -22.36
N HIS A 52 -14.46 -3.31 -23.34
CA HIS A 52 -15.53 -2.40 -23.73
C HIS A 52 -15.76 -2.43 -25.25
N MET A 53 -17.03 -2.32 -25.66
CA MET A 53 -17.42 -2.24 -27.07
C MET A 53 -17.57 -0.78 -27.46
N ASP A 54 -16.68 -0.28 -28.31
CA ASP A 54 -16.87 1.01 -28.96
C ASP A 54 -17.95 0.87 -30.03
N ARG A 55 -19.16 1.39 -29.76
CA ARG A 55 -20.29 1.31 -30.70
C ARG A 55 -20.09 2.16 -31.96
N LYS A 56 -19.23 3.18 -31.90
CA LYS A 56 -18.95 4.07 -33.02
C LYS A 56 -17.96 3.42 -33.98
N ALA A 57 -16.92 2.79 -33.44
CA ALA A 57 -15.90 2.07 -34.21
C ALA A 57 -16.30 0.63 -34.54
N GLY A 58 -17.24 0.05 -33.80
CA GLY A 58 -17.66 -1.35 -33.96
C GLY A 58 -16.62 -2.36 -33.47
N THR A 59 -15.69 -1.93 -32.61
CA THR A 59 -14.57 -2.76 -32.15
C THR A 59 -14.58 -2.92 -30.63
N VAL A 60 -14.04 -4.04 -30.16
CA VAL A 60 -13.81 -4.29 -28.74
C VAL A 60 -12.37 -3.93 -28.41
N HIS A 61 -12.19 -3.19 -27.33
CA HIS A 61 -10.89 -2.95 -26.73
C HIS A 61 -10.90 -3.41 -25.26
N CYS A 62 -9.77 -3.90 -24.77
CA CYS A 62 -9.60 -4.35 -23.39
C CYS A 62 -8.47 -3.56 -22.73
N HIS A 63 -8.62 -3.32 -21.43
CA HIS A 63 -7.62 -2.73 -20.53
C HIS A 63 -7.25 -3.74 -19.46
#